data_AF-A0A402A246-F1
#
_entry.id   AF-A0A402A246-F1
#
_cell.length_a   1.000
_cell.length_b   1.000
_cell.length_c   1.000
_cell.angle_alpha   90.00
_cell.angle_beta   90.00
_cell.angle_gamma   90.00
#
_symmetry.space_group_name_H-M   'P 1'
#
loop_
_entity.id
_entity.type
_entity.pdbx_description
1 polymer ?
#
loop_
_entity_poly.entity_id
_entity_poly.type
_entity_poly.pdbx_seq_one_letter_code
_entity_poly.pdbx_strand_id
1 'polypeptide(L)'
;MYHQSTHGQPPPQKAPRNWDRAVWSLTALETLLVSMALITPQMWSRLLPSASSTLNGPFPASIAPVITLLLYALPTVIGFLNRDWQRAILLATLPAWIGLGIFLIGATFKIGAFYLVSADHVTANVSVLELFAALGGIGWLARSLLKMR
;
A
#
# COMPACT_ATOMS: atom_id res chain seq x y z
N MET A 1 -16.67 54.98 -9.01
CA MET A 1 -17.30 53.77 -8.44
C MET A 1 -16.34 52.62 -8.64
N TYR A 2 -15.63 52.20 -7.58
CA TYR A 2 -14.66 51.11 -7.65
C TYR A 2 -15.36 49.76 -7.53
N HIS A 3 -15.11 48.86 -8.47
CA HIS A 3 -15.50 47.45 -8.43
C HIS A 3 -14.71 46.75 -7.30
N GLN A 4 -15.39 46.33 -6.23
CA GLN A 4 -14.85 45.34 -5.29
C GLN A 4 -14.90 43.96 -5.95
N SER A 5 -13.74 43.49 -6.38
CA SER A 5 -13.48 42.09 -6.71
C SER A 5 -13.63 41.26 -5.43
N THR A 6 -14.69 40.45 -5.38
CA THR A 6 -14.87 39.43 -4.34
C THR A 6 -13.76 38.39 -4.48
N HIS A 7 -12.72 38.52 -3.64
CA HIS A 7 -11.73 37.47 -3.46
C HIS A 7 -12.47 36.16 -3.13
N GLY A 8 -12.33 35.20 -4.02
CA GLY A 8 -12.94 33.88 -3.92
C GLY A 8 -12.62 33.24 -2.58
N GLN A 9 -13.62 33.12 -1.73
CA GLN A 9 -13.56 32.17 -0.63
C GLN A 9 -13.33 30.79 -1.25
N PRO A 10 -12.31 30.02 -0.81
CA PRO A 10 -12.16 28.65 -1.25
C PRO A 10 -13.46 27.90 -0.92
N PRO A 11 -13.95 27.04 -1.83
CA PRO A 11 -15.20 26.33 -1.59
C PRO A 11 -15.12 25.57 -0.26
N PRO A 12 -16.21 25.51 0.51
CA PRO A 12 -16.22 24.86 1.81
C PRO A 12 -15.74 23.42 1.65
N GLN A 13 -14.65 23.06 2.33
CA GLN A 13 -14.13 21.70 2.37
C GLN A 13 -15.21 20.81 2.97
N LYS A 14 -15.87 20.00 2.12
CA LYS A 14 -16.83 18.98 2.58
C LYS A 14 -16.09 18.07 3.54
N ALA A 15 -16.63 17.93 4.75
CA ALA A 15 -16.10 17.00 5.74
C ALA A 15 -15.96 15.60 5.11
N PRO A 16 -14.84 14.90 5.36
CA PRO A 16 -14.58 13.60 4.73
C PRO A 16 -15.70 12.64 5.11
N ARG A 17 -16.30 12.01 4.09
CA ARG A 17 -17.37 11.03 4.29
C ARG A 17 -16.81 9.88 5.12
N ASN A 18 -17.60 9.25 5.99
CA ASN A 18 -17.15 8.11 6.81
C ASN A 18 -16.46 7.01 5.97
N TRP A 19 -16.87 6.88 4.71
CA TRP A 19 -16.26 5.99 3.72
C TRP A 19 -14.82 6.34 3.36
N ASP A 20 -14.51 7.63 3.18
CA ASP A 20 -13.14 8.07 2.88
C ASP A 20 -12.22 7.76 4.05
N ARG A 21 -12.69 7.92 5.29
CA ARG A 21 -11.92 7.56 6.49
C ARG A 21 -11.60 6.06 6.51
N ALA A 22 -12.59 5.21 6.21
CA ALA A 22 -12.38 3.76 6.17
C ALA A 22 -11.33 3.36 5.12
N VAL A 23 -11.39 3.93 3.92
CA VAL A 23 -10.38 3.67 2.87
C VAL A 23 -8.98 4.10 3.34
N TRP A 24 -8.85 5.29 3.93
CA TRP A 24 -7.56 5.75 4.46
C TRP A 24 -7.03 4.85 5.59
N SER A 25 -7.90 4.39 6.48
CA SER A 25 -7.52 3.44 7.53
C SER A 25 -7.05 2.10 6.97
N LEU A 26 -7.72 1.58 5.93
CA LEU A 26 -7.31 0.34 5.25
C LEU A 26 -5.98 0.53 4.52
N THR A 27 -5.79 1.65 3.83
CA THR A 27 -4.51 1.98 3.18
C THR A 27 -3.39 2.10 4.21
N ALA A 28 -3.63 2.73 5.36
CA ALA A 28 -2.64 2.83 6.44
C ALA A 28 -2.29 1.46 7.03
N LEU A 29 -3.29 0.62 7.30
CA LEU A 29 -3.09 -0.75 7.78
C LEU A 29 -2.28 -1.57 6.78
N GLU A 30 -2.64 -1.53 5.51
CA GLU A 30 -1.92 -2.24 4.44
C GLU A 30 -0.49 -1.73 4.31
N THR A 31 -0.27 -0.42 4.47
CA THR A 31 1.09 0.16 4.47
C THR A 31 1.94 -0.43 5.59
N LEU A 32 1.39 -0.58 6.79
CA LEU A 32 2.10 -1.21 7.91
C LEU A 32 2.40 -2.68 7.62
N LEU A 33 1.40 -3.44 7.13
CA LEU A 33 1.57 -4.86 6.81
C LEU A 33 2.63 -5.09 5.73
N VAL A 34 2.55 -4.37 4.62
CA VAL A 34 3.52 -4.45 3.52
C VAL A 34 4.92 -4.06 3.99
N SER A 35 5.04 -2.96 4.76
CA SER A 35 6.34 -2.53 5.28
C SER A 35 6.95 -3.58 6.20
N MET A 36 6.14 -4.23 7.04
CA MET A 36 6.63 -5.30 7.91
C MET A 36 7.00 -6.57 7.14
N ALA A 37 6.24 -6.90 6.09
CA ALA A 37 6.44 -8.10 5.27
C ALA A 37 7.66 -8.00 4.33
N LEU A 38 7.96 -6.81 3.81
CA LEU A 38 9.10 -6.60 2.91
C LEU A 38 10.46 -6.61 3.64
N ILE A 39 10.47 -6.31 4.94
CA ILE A 39 11.70 -6.39 5.73
C ILE A 39 12.12 -7.86 5.84
N THR A 40 13.32 -8.18 5.34
CA THR A 40 13.85 -9.55 5.33
C THR A 40 13.91 -10.16 6.74
N PRO A 41 13.69 -11.48 6.90
CA PRO A 41 13.77 -12.15 8.20
C PRO A 41 15.10 -11.91 8.94
N GLN A 42 16.21 -11.80 8.21
CA GLN A 42 17.53 -11.52 8.78
C GLN A 42 17.66 -10.10 9.35
N MET A 43 16.83 -9.16 8.89
CA MET A 43 16.78 -7.81 9.44
C MET A 43 15.89 -7.79 10.69
N TRP A 44 14.78 -8.53 10.68
CA TRP A 44 13.95 -8.75 11.86
C TRP A 44 14.70 -9.42 13.00
N SER A 45 15.53 -10.43 12.73
CA SER A 45 16.36 -11.07 13.75
C SER A 45 17.38 -10.14 14.41
N ARG A 46 17.76 -9.04 13.73
CA ARG A 46 18.62 -7.99 14.30
C ARG A 46 17.84 -6.98 15.13
N LEU A 47 16.63 -6.61 14.70
CA LEU A 47 15.78 -5.65 15.37
C LEU A 47 15.06 -6.24 16.60
N LEU A 48 14.71 -7.53 16.55
CA LEU A 48 14.01 -8.27 17.60
C LEU A 48 14.70 -9.63 17.86
N PRO A 49 15.87 -9.63 18.54
CA PRO A 49 16.68 -10.84 18.74
C PRO A 49 15.94 -11.94 19.54
N SER A 50 15.02 -11.54 20.42
CA SER A 50 14.26 -12.43 21.30
C SER A 50 13.01 -13.04 20.63
N ALA A 51 12.62 -12.55 19.45
CA ALA A 51 11.52 -13.13 18.69
C ALA A 51 12.04 -14.31 17.88
N SER A 52 11.37 -15.46 17.94
CA SER A 52 11.63 -16.69 17.16
C SER A 52 11.35 -16.49 15.66
N SER A 53 12.01 -15.50 15.07
CA SER A 53 11.65 -14.81 13.81
C SER A 53 12.57 -15.16 12.64
N THR A 54 13.24 -16.31 12.69
CA THR A 54 14.27 -16.66 11.70
C THR A 54 13.73 -16.99 10.31
N LEU A 55 12.42 -17.31 10.17
CA LEU A 55 11.81 -17.64 8.87
C LEU A 55 10.63 -16.74 8.47
N ASN A 56 9.73 -16.42 9.41
CA ASN A 56 8.45 -15.73 9.11
C ASN A 56 8.48 -14.21 9.43
N GLY A 57 9.65 -13.65 9.73
CA GLY A 57 9.77 -12.27 10.21
C GLY A 57 9.04 -12.07 11.54
N PRO A 58 8.30 -10.95 11.74
CA PRO A 58 7.69 -10.61 13.02
C PRO A 58 6.41 -11.41 13.27
N PHE A 59 5.93 -12.18 12.29
CA PHE A 59 4.66 -12.89 12.34
C PHE A 59 4.86 -14.36 12.76
N PRO A 60 4.18 -14.84 13.82
CA PRO A 60 4.13 -16.26 14.15
C PRO A 60 3.61 -17.10 12.97
N ALA A 61 4.09 -18.34 12.85
CA ALA A 61 3.70 -19.26 11.77
C ALA A 61 2.17 -19.49 11.71
N SER A 62 1.48 -19.43 12.86
CA SER A 62 0.03 -19.59 12.95
C SER A 62 -0.77 -18.48 12.26
N ILE A 63 -0.21 -17.27 12.15
CA ILE A 63 -0.90 -16.12 11.53
C ILE A 63 -0.40 -15.79 10.12
N ALA A 64 0.74 -16.35 9.70
CA ALA A 64 1.33 -16.06 8.39
C ALA A 64 0.34 -16.22 7.21
N PRO A 65 -0.50 -17.27 7.13
CA PRO A 65 -1.48 -17.38 6.05
C PRO A 65 -2.52 -16.25 6.05
N VAL A 66 -2.91 -15.77 7.24
CA VAL A 66 -3.86 -14.66 7.39
C VAL A 66 -3.22 -13.36 6.92
N ILE A 67 -1.94 -13.13 7.24
CA ILE A 67 -1.20 -11.96 6.73
C ILE A 67 -1.13 -11.99 5.21
N THR A 68 -0.77 -13.14 4.61
CA THR A 68 -0.77 -13.30 3.14
C THR A 68 -2.14 -13.03 2.54
N LEU A 69 -3.21 -13.54 3.15
CA LEU A 69 -4.57 -13.26 2.70
C LEU A 69 -4.89 -11.77 2.75
N LEU A 70 -4.51 -11.07 3.83
CA LEU A 70 -4.74 -9.63 3.98
C LEU A 70 -3.99 -8.82 2.93
N LEU A 71 -2.73 -9.16 2.62
CA LEU A 71 -1.93 -8.49 1.58
C LEU A 71 -2.56 -8.60 0.18
N TYR A 72 -3.36 -9.64 -0.07
CA TYR A 72 -4.12 -9.76 -1.32
C TYR A 72 -5.50 -9.10 -1.21
N ALA A 73 -6.20 -9.28 -0.08
CA ALA A 73 -7.58 -8.84 0.09
C ALA A 73 -7.69 -7.33 0.26
N LEU A 74 -6.80 -6.69 1.02
CA LEU A 74 -6.86 -5.27 1.34
C LEU A 74 -6.73 -4.36 0.11
N PRO A 75 -5.75 -4.51 -0.80
CA PRO A 75 -5.70 -3.71 -2.02
C PRO A 75 -6.94 -3.94 -2.90
N THR A 76 -7.48 -5.15 -2.96
CA THR A 76 -8.76 -5.43 -3.65
C THR A 76 -9.94 -4.73 -3.00
N VAL A 77 -10.04 -4.76 -1.67
CA VAL A 77 -11.10 -4.05 -0.93
C VAL A 77 -10.95 -2.54 -1.14
N ILE A 78 -9.75 -1.97 -1.00
CA ILE A 78 -9.48 -0.55 -1.28
C ILE A 78 -9.97 -0.18 -2.69
N GLY A 79 -9.66 -1.01 -3.69
CA GLY A 79 -10.16 -0.83 -5.05
C GLY A 79 -11.69 -0.84 -5.14
N PHE A 80 -12.32 -1.84 -4.52
CA PHE A 80 -13.77 -2.00 -4.48
C PHE A 80 -14.50 -0.84 -3.78
N LEU A 81 -13.90 -0.23 -2.77
CA LEU A 81 -14.53 0.88 -2.05
C LEU A 81 -14.45 2.19 -2.85
N ASN A 82 -13.51 2.34 -3.79
CA ASN A 82 -13.32 3.57 -4.55
C ASN A 82 -14.29 3.70 -5.74
N ARG A 83 -14.69 4.94 -6.05
CA ARG A 83 -15.60 5.22 -7.17
C ARG A 83 -14.84 5.35 -8.49
N ASP A 84 -13.74 6.10 -8.44
CA ASP A 84 -12.90 6.43 -9.58
C ASP A 84 -11.76 5.42 -9.68
N TRP A 85 -11.52 4.90 -10.88
CA TRP A 85 -10.52 3.87 -11.11
C TRP A 85 -9.10 4.37 -10.81
N GLN A 86 -8.82 5.66 -11.07
CA GLN A 86 -7.52 6.27 -10.78
C GLN A 86 -7.24 6.24 -9.27
N ARG A 87 -8.24 6.61 -8.46
CA ARG A 87 -8.10 6.63 -7.00
C ARG A 87 -8.03 5.21 -6.42
N ALA A 88 -8.77 4.26 -7.01
CA ALA A 88 -8.71 2.85 -6.65
C ALA A 88 -7.30 2.28 -6.81
N ILE A 89 -6.69 2.45 -7.98
CA ILE A 89 -5.34 1.95 -8.26
C ILE A 89 -4.29 2.71 -7.44
N LEU A 90 -4.39 4.04 -7.34
CA LEU A 90 -3.44 4.83 -6.58
C LEU A 90 -3.42 4.44 -5.09
N LEU A 91 -4.59 4.35 -4.45
CA LEU A 91 -4.66 4.01 -3.02
C LEU A 91 -4.38 2.54 -2.75
N ALA A 92 -4.66 1.65 -3.72
CA ALA A 92 -4.26 0.25 -3.62
C ALA A 92 -2.75 0.08 -3.76
N THR A 93 -2.07 0.87 -4.60
CA THR A 93 -0.61 0.78 -4.82
C THR A 93 0.23 1.60 -3.85
N LEU A 94 -0.35 2.61 -3.19
CA LEU A 94 0.35 3.46 -2.23
C LEU A 94 1.11 2.67 -1.13
N PRO A 95 0.53 1.62 -0.51
CA PRO A 95 1.23 0.77 0.45
C PRO A 95 2.50 0.13 -0.12
N ALA A 96 2.43 -0.38 -1.36
CA ALA A 96 3.57 -0.99 -2.04
C ALA A 96 4.67 0.04 -2.34
N TRP A 97 4.31 1.25 -2.79
CA TRP A 97 5.28 2.34 -2.98
C TRP A 97 6.03 2.69 -1.69
N ILE A 98 5.30 2.87 -0.59
CA ILE A 98 5.89 3.24 0.70
C ILE A 98 6.76 2.09 1.23
N GLY A 99 6.22 0.87 1.24
CA GLY A 99 6.93 -0.30 1.74
C GLY A 99 8.20 -0.60 0.94
N LEU A 100 8.13 -0.54 -0.40
CA LEU A 100 9.30 -0.70 -1.26
C LEU A 100 10.32 0.43 -1.03
N GLY A 101 9.88 1.68 -0.87
CA GLY A 101 10.77 2.80 -0.57
C GLY A 101 11.58 2.58 0.71
N ILE A 102 10.91 2.18 1.80
CA ILE A 102 11.55 1.85 3.08
C ILE A 102 12.53 0.68 2.91
N PHE A 103 12.08 -0.38 2.23
CA PHE A 103 12.90 -1.55 1.96
C PHE A 103 14.15 -1.22 1.12
N LEU A 104 14.03 -0.43 0.07
CA LEU A 104 15.13 0.02 -0.79
C LEU A 104 16.16 0.85 0.00
N ILE A 105 15.70 1.76 0.85
CA ILE A 105 16.60 2.52 1.74
C ILE A 105 17.37 1.53 2.64
N GLY A 106 16.69 0.55 3.24
CA GLY A 106 17.36 -0.49 4.04
C GLY A 106 18.32 -1.37 3.24
N ALA A 107 17.95 -1.76 2.02
CA ALA A 107 18.74 -2.61 1.15
C ALA A 107 20.02 -1.90 0.67
N THR A 108 19.95 -0.60 0.39
CA THR A 108 21.14 0.17 -0.03
C THR A 108 22.19 0.27 1.08
N PHE A 109 21.80 0.29 2.36
CA PHE A 109 22.77 0.20 3.48
C PHE A 109 23.49 -1.16 3.57
N LYS A 110 22.85 -2.25 3.14
CA LYS A 110 23.40 -3.62 3.25
C LYS A 110 24.14 -4.07 1.99
N ILE A 111 23.62 -3.71 0.81
CA ILE A 111 24.05 -4.24 -0.49
C ILE A 111 24.73 -3.14 -1.34
N GLY A 112 24.47 -1.86 -1.03
CA GLY A 112 25.02 -0.72 -1.76
C GLY A 112 24.05 -0.13 -2.79
N ALA A 113 24.45 0.99 -3.40
CA ALA A 113 23.60 1.77 -4.32
C ALA A 113 23.18 1.02 -5.60
N PHE A 114 23.95 0.01 -6.02
CA PHE A 114 23.65 -0.78 -7.22
C PHE A 114 22.48 -1.76 -7.06
N TYR A 115 21.95 -1.91 -5.84
CA TYR A 115 20.74 -2.71 -5.59
C TYR A 115 19.56 -2.27 -6.48
N LEU A 116 19.42 -0.96 -6.69
CA LEU A 116 18.33 -0.34 -7.46
C LEU A 116 18.37 -0.60 -8.96
N VAL A 117 19.55 -0.90 -9.51
CA VAL A 117 19.77 -1.05 -10.96
C VAL A 117 20.03 -2.51 -11.36
N SER A 118 20.11 -3.42 -10.38
CA SER A 118 20.16 -4.85 -10.64
C SER A 118 18.83 -5.31 -11.26
N ALA A 119 18.91 -5.97 -12.42
CA ALA A 119 17.75 -6.42 -13.18
C ALA A 119 16.81 -7.29 -12.33
N ASP A 120 17.34 -8.22 -11.55
CA ASP A 120 16.54 -9.13 -10.72
C ASP A 120 15.73 -8.38 -9.66
N HIS A 121 16.34 -7.36 -9.04
CA HIS A 121 15.67 -6.55 -8.01
C HIS A 121 14.65 -5.59 -8.62
N VAL A 122 14.96 -4.99 -9.77
CA VAL A 122 14.01 -4.14 -10.50
C VAL A 122 12.77 -4.93 -10.86
N THR A 123 12.92 -6.10 -11.48
CA THR A 123 11.78 -6.95 -11.87
C THR A 123 10.95 -7.33 -10.65
N ALA A 124 11.58 -7.79 -9.56
CA ALA A 124 10.85 -8.15 -8.34
C ALA A 124 10.07 -6.97 -7.74
N ASN A 125 10.67 -5.78 -7.64
CA ASN A 125 10.02 -4.60 -7.09
C ASN A 125 8.85 -4.12 -7.95
N VAL A 126 9.03 -4.12 -9.28
CA VAL A 126 7.98 -3.75 -10.23
C VAL A 126 6.82 -4.74 -10.17
N SER A 127 7.08 -6.04 -10.09
CA SER A 127 6.03 -7.06 -9.98
C SER A 127 5.16 -6.88 -8.73
N VAL A 128 5.71 -6.38 -7.61
CA VAL A 128 4.92 -6.05 -6.41
C VAL A 128 3.97 -4.88 -6.68
N LEU A 129 4.44 -3.82 -7.35
CA LEU A 129 3.60 -2.68 -7.74
C LEU A 129 2.50 -3.11 -8.71
N GLU A 130 2.84 -3.94 -9.70
CA GLU A 130 1.89 -4.49 -10.67
C GLU A 130 0.82 -5.34 -10.01
N LEU A 131 1.20 -6.21 -9.07
CA LEU A 131 0.25 -7.02 -8.30
C LEU A 131 -0.75 -6.14 -7.56
N PHE A 132 -0.28 -5.12 -6.84
CA PHE A 132 -1.16 -4.22 -6.09
C PHE A 132 -2.05 -3.39 -7.01
N ALA A 133 -1.54 -2.97 -8.16
CA ALA A 133 -2.32 -2.27 -9.18
C ALA A 133 -3.43 -3.17 -9.77
N ALA A 134 -3.08 -4.42 -10.08
CA ALA A 134 -4.03 -5.41 -10.57
C ALA A 134 -5.12 -5.71 -9.54
N LEU A 135 -4.76 -5.92 -8.27
CA LEU A 135 -5.72 -6.18 -7.19
C LEU A 135 -6.67 -4.99 -6.97
N GLY A 136 -6.14 -3.77 -6.95
CA GLY A 136 -6.95 -2.55 -6.86
C GLY A 136 -7.87 -2.37 -8.07
N GLY A 137 -7.37 -2.64 -9.27
CA GLY A 137 -8.15 -2.61 -10.50
C GLY A 137 -9.28 -3.65 -10.52
N ILE A 138 -8.99 -4.88 -10.13
CA ILE A 138 -9.98 -5.98 -10.01
C ILE A 138 -11.07 -5.61 -9.01
N GLY A 139 -10.70 -5.08 -7.84
CA GLY A 139 -11.66 -4.62 -6.85
C GLY A 139 -12.61 -3.55 -7.40
N TRP A 140 -12.05 -2.55 -8.08
CA TRP A 140 -12.85 -1.51 -8.72
C TRP A 140 -13.76 -2.06 -9.83
N LEU A 141 -13.26 -2.96 -10.69
CA LEU A 141 -14.02 -3.60 -11.75
C LEU A 141 -15.22 -4.37 -11.19
N ALA A 142 -15.02 -5.16 -10.14
CA ALA A 142 -16.09 -5.92 -9.49
C ALA A 142 -17.21 -4.98 -9.01
N ARG A 143 -16.85 -3.85 -8.39
CA ARG A 143 -17.82 -2.83 -7.97
C ARG A 143 -18.56 -2.21 -9.16
N SER A 144 -17.85 -1.87 -10.23
CA SER A 144 -18.45 -1.29 -11.43
C SER A 144 -19.44 -2.24 -12.09
N LEU A 145 -19.13 -3.54 -12.15
CA LEU A 145 -20.03 -4.58 -12.65
C LEU A 145 -21.29 -4.73 -11.77
N LEU A 146 -21.14 -4.74 -10.45
CA LEU A 146 -22.29 -4.82 -9.52
C LEU A 146 -23.22 -3.62 -9.59
N LYS A 147 -22.73 -2.45 -10.00
CA LYS A 147 -23.53 -1.22 -10.16
C LYS A 147 -24.22 -1.07 -11.50
N MET A 148 -23.79 -1.84 -12.50
CA MET A 148 -24.43 -1.88 -13.81
C MET A 148 -25.61 -2.86 -13.86
N ARG A 149 -25.77 -3.70 -12.83
CA ARG A 149 -26.99 -4.48 -12.56
C ARG A 149 -27.94 -3.69 -11.67
#